data_AF-A0A1U7CY06-F1
#
_entry.id   AF-A0A1U7CY06-F1
#
_cell.length_a   1.000
_cell.length_b   1.000
_cell.length_c   1.000
_cell.angle_alpha   90.00
_cell.angle_beta   90.00
_cell.angle_gamma   90.00
#
_symmetry.space_group_name_H-M   'P 1'
#
loop_
_entity.id
_entity.type
_entity.pdbx_description
1 polymer ?
#
loop_
_entity_poly.entity_id
_entity_poly.type
_entity_poly.pdbx_seq_one_letter_code
_entity_poly.pdbx_strand_id
1 'polypeptide(L)'
;MLALLATTLCLALAEPADRTSVLVVVGAPGTPEYGAEFRRWAELWRTAARKGGAESITIGEGESSGAEDRDTLHNALVDKATAGREPLWVVLIGHGTFDGHDAKFNLRGPDVTAAELAEWLKPIKRPIAILNCASASGPFINALSAEGRVVVTATRSGDEQSFARLGQYLAESIADPAADLDKDGQVSLLEAFLMAGGRTDEFYKSKARLATEHALLDDNGDRLGTPADWFRGIHATKRVKNGAAPDGARAHQLHLIRNDREQRMAPETREHRDRLERAAADLRAKKDKLPENEYYDQLETIMMEIARLYRDSSSGHGH
;
A
#
# COMPACT_ATOMS: atom_id res chain seq x y z
N MET A 1 -54.33 -26.52 6.64
CA MET A 1 -53.09 -26.47 5.84
C MET A 1 -52.44 -25.11 6.06
N LEU A 2 -51.47 -25.01 6.97
CA LEU A 2 -50.62 -23.83 7.12
C LEU A 2 -49.45 -23.98 6.14
N ALA A 3 -49.25 -22.99 5.27
CA ALA A 3 -48.05 -22.85 4.46
C ALA A 3 -47.06 -21.97 5.22
N LEU A 4 -45.91 -22.54 5.58
CA LEU A 4 -44.79 -21.83 6.19
C LEU A 4 -43.98 -21.18 5.06
N LEU A 5 -43.93 -19.84 5.01
CA LEU A 5 -42.98 -19.11 4.17
C LEU A 5 -41.61 -19.13 4.86
N ALA A 6 -40.63 -19.81 4.27
CA ALA A 6 -39.24 -19.74 4.69
C ALA A 6 -38.57 -18.55 3.97
N THR A 7 -38.29 -17.48 4.70
CA THR A 7 -37.50 -16.35 4.22
C THR A 7 -36.02 -16.73 4.29
N THR A 8 -35.45 -17.14 3.17
CA THR A 8 -34.01 -17.43 3.07
C THR A 8 -33.24 -16.12 3.04
N LEU A 9 -32.57 -15.78 4.15
CA LEU A 9 -31.63 -14.67 4.22
C LEU A 9 -30.36 -15.07 3.45
N CYS A 10 -30.28 -14.69 2.17
CA CYS A 10 -29.03 -14.79 1.41
C CYS A 10 -28.03 -13.77 1.97
N LEU A 11 -27.11 -14.21 2.84
CA LEU A 11 -25.85 -13.49 3.02
C LEU A 11 -25.07 -13.62 1.71
N ALA A 12 -24.99 -12.54 0.94
CA ALA A 12 -24.04 -12.44 -0.15
C ALA A 12 -22.63 -12.47 0.47
N LEU A 13 -21.98 -13.64 0.44
CA LEU A 13 -20.54 -13.72 0.68
C LEU A 13 -19.86 -12.88 -0.39
N ALA A 14 -19.06 -11.89 0.00
CA ALA A 14 -18.25 -11.12 -0.93
C ALA A 14 -17.44 -12.09 -1.81
N GLU A 15 -17.34 -11.81 -3.11
CA GLU A 15 -16.50 -12.63 -3.98
C GLU A 15 -15.07 -12.66 -3.42
N PRO A 16 -14.32 -13.78 -3.55
CA PRO A 16 -12.98 -13.91 -2.99
C PRO A 16 -12.02 -12.77 -3.38
N ALA A 17 -12.25 -12.14 -4.53
CA ALA A 17 -11.46 -11.02 -5.02
C ALA A 17 -11.81 -9.66 -4.38
N ASP A 18 -12.95 -9.55 -3.70
CA ASP A 18 -13.39 -8.40 -2.90
C ASP A 18 -13.06 -8.59 -1.40
N ARG A 19 -11.97 -9.31 -1.11
CA ARG A 19 -11.35 -9.38 0.21
C ARG A 19 -9.91 -8.90 0.16
N THR A 20 -9.53 -8.00 1.07
CA THR A 20 -8.13 -7.55 1.21
C THR A 20 -7.21 -8.75 1.47
N SER A 21 -6.08 -8.81 0.78
CA SER A 21 -5.06 -9.85 0.94
C SER A 21 -3.71 -9.23 1.26
N VAL A 22 -2.95 -9.85 2.17
CA VAL A 22 -1.60 -9.43 2.54
C VAL A 22 -0.63 -10.59 2.35
N LEU A 23 0.27 -10.45 1.38
CA LEU A 23 1.38 -11.34 1.12
C LEU A 23 2.64 -10.76 1.75
N VAL A 24 3.09 -11.37 2.85
CA VAL A 24 4.33 -10.99 3.55
C VAL A 24 5.45 -11.93 3.08
N VAL A 25 6.45 -11.38 2.41
CA VAL A 25 7.58 -12.13 1.86
C VAL A 25 8.84 -11.78 2.63
N VAL A 26 9.37 -12.76 3.37
CA VAL A 26 10.59 -12.62 4.15
C VAL A 26 11.77 -13.17 3.35
N GLY A 27 12.75 -12.32 3.07
CA GLY A 27 13.96 -12.67 2.32
C GLY A 27 14.98 -13.46 3.13
N ALA A 28 16.09 -13.82 2.47
CA ALA A 28 17.23 -14.41 3.18
C ALA A 28 17.77 -13.42 4.22
N PRO A 29 17.98 -13.84 5.49
CA PRO A 29 18.35 -12.89 6.54
C PRO A 29 19.83 -12.50 6.50
N GLY A 30 20.70 -13.33 5.91
CA GLY A 30 22.16 -13.16 5.93
C GLY A 30 22.78 -13.48 7.30
N THR A 31 22.25 -12.92 8.39
CA THR A 31 22.66 -13.21 9.77
C THR A 31 21.47 -13.49 10.69
N PRO A 32 21.65 -14.17 11.83
CA PRO A 32 20.56 -14.43 12.78
C PRO A 32 19.87 -13.17 13.33
N GLU A 33 20.62 -12.08 13.51
CA GLU A 33 20.13 -10.81 14.06
C GLU A 33 19.10 -10.17 13.11
N TYR A 34 19.44 -10.03 11.82
CA TYR A 34 18.49 -9.56 10.81
C TYR A 34 17.29 -10.50 10.68
N GLY A 35 17.51 -11.81 10.80
CA GLY A 35 16.41 -12.78 10.81
C GLY A 35 15.43 -12.57 11.96
N ALA A 36 15.89 -12.16 13.14
CA ALA A 36 15.00 -11.84 14.27
C ALA A 36 14.20 -10.56 14.03
N GLU A 37 14.83 -9.53 13.46
CA GLU A 37 14.16 -8.29 13.08
C GLU A 37 13.09 -8.53 12.00
N PHE A 38 13.43 -9.27 10.93
CA PHE A 38 12.50 -9.57 9.85
C PHE A 38 11.27 -10.34 10.32
N ARG A 39 11.44 -11.35 11.19
CA ARG A 39 10.31 -12.08 11.79
C ARG A 39 9.41 -11.18 12.63
N ARG A 40 10.00 -10.24 13.39
CA ARG A 40 9.23 -9.26 14.16
C ARG A 40 8.40 -8.36 13.21
N TRP A 41 9.00 -7.86 12.14
CA TRP A 41 8.30 -7.00 11.18
C TRP A 41 7.18 -7.77 10.47
N ALA A 42 7.44 -9.01 10.07
CA ALA A 42 6.44 -9.89 9.47
C ALA A 42 5.25 -10.14 10.42
N GLU A 43 5.50 -10.33 11.71
CA GLU A 43 4.42 -10.50 12.70
C GLU A 43 3.57 -9.24 12.90
N LEU A 44 4.16 -8.04 12.81
CA LEU A 44 3.40 -6.79 12.84
C LEU A 44 2.44 -6.71 11.65
N TRP A 45 2.90 -7.06 10.44
CA TRP A 45 2.05 -7.13 9.26
C TRP A 45 0.95 -8.18 9.37
N ARG A 46 1.26 -9.38 9.87
CA ARG A 46 0.24 -10.42 10.14
C ARG A 46 -0.78 -9.95 11.17
N THR A 47 -0.34 -9.26 12.22
CA THR A 47 -1.22 -8.70 13.24
C THR A 47 -2.14 -7.65 12.64
N ALA A 48 -1.61 -6.73 11.81
CA ALA A 48 -2.40 -5.73 11.13
C ALA A 48 -3.41 -6.36 10.16
N ALA A 49 -2.99 -7.38 9.40
CA ALA A 49 -3.86 -8.13 8.50
C ALA A 49 -5.02 -8.80 9.26
N ARG A 50 -4.74 -9.47 10.38
CA ARG A 50 -5.77 -10.07 11.25
C ARG A 50 -6.74 -9.02 11.79
N LYS A 51 -6.23 -7.88 12.28
CA LYS A 51 -7.07 -6.76 12.76
C LYS A 51 -7.97 -6.19 11.66
N GLY A 52 -7.46 -6.12 10.43
CA GLY A 52 -8.22 -5.66 9.26
C GLY A 52 -9.15 -6.71 8.63
N GLY A 53 -9.18 -7.95 9.15
CA GLY A 53 -9.94 -9.06 8.56
C GLY A 53 -9.39 -9.56 7.21
N ALA A 54 -8.19 -9.12 6.84
CA ALA A 54 -7.54 -9.49 5.59
C ALA A 54 -7.10 -10.95 5.59
N GLU A 55 -7.11 -11.57 4.42
CA GLU A 55 -6.39 -12.82 4.20
C GLU A 55 -4.87 -12.56 4.31
N SER A 56 -4.11 -13.45 4.95
CA SER A 56 -2.66 -13.28 5.11
C SER A 56 -1.91 -14.54 4.73
N ILE A 57 -0.90 -14.38 3.89
CA ILE A 57 0.03 -15.43 3.46
C ILE A 57 1.43 -14.97 3.83
N THR A 58 2.23 -15.84 4.45
CA THR A 58 3.65 -15.56 4.74
C THR A 58 4.53 -16.54 3.99
N ILE A 59 5.54 -16.01 3.31
CA ILE A 59 6.58 -16.75 2.60
C ILE A 59 7.91 -16.39 3.26
N GLY A 60 8.86 -17.32 3.32
CA GLY A 60 10.19 -17.01 3.86
C GLY A 60 10.39 -17.24 5.36
N GLU A 61 9.37 -17.78 6.05
CA GLU A 61 9.45 -18.20 7.45
C GLU A 61 9.32 -19.72 7.60
N GLY A 62 9.80 -20.26 8.74
CA GLY A 62 9.73 -21.69 9.07
C GLY A 62 10.74 -22.57 8.32
N GLU A 63 10.65 -23.87 8.57
CA GLU A 63 11.39 -24.89 7.80
C GLU A 63 10.92 -24.90 6.35
N SER A 64 11.84 -25.11 5.41
CA SER A 64 11.47 -25.21 3.99
C SER A 64 10.51 -26.39 3.79
N SER A 65 9.39 -26.13 3.11
CA SER A 65 8.45 -27.15 2.67
C SER A 65 8.98 -27.99 1.50
N GLY A 66 10.24 -27.80 1.09
CA GLY A 66 10.86 -28.39 -0.08
C GLY A 66 10.65 -27.60 -1.38
N ALA A 67 9.71 -26.64 -1.38
CA ALA A 67 9.54 -25.67 -2.47
C ALA A 67 10.45 -24.44 -2.25
N GLU A 68 10.95 -23.86 -3.34
CA GLU A 68 11.70 -22.61 -3.29
C GLU A 68 10.76 -21.43 -2.98
N ASP A 69 11.24 -20.45 -2.20
CA ASP A 69 10.43 -19.27 -1.85
C ASP A 69 10.03 -18.46 -3.10
N ARG A 70 10.87 -18.49 -4.15
CA ARG A 70 10.61 -17.87 -5.46
C ARG A 70 9.38 -18.47 -6.13
N ASP A 71 9.30 -19.80 -6.20
CA ASP A 71 8.16 -20.50 -6.79
C ASP A 71 6.90 -20.31 -5.94
N THR A 72 7.05 -20.33 -4.62
CA THR A 72 5.96 -20.07 -3.69
C THR A 72 5.41 -18.65 -3.88
N LEU A 73 6.27 -17.65 -4.07
CA LEU A 73 5.88 -16.27 -4.35
C LEU A 73 5.14 -16.16 -5.69
N HIS A 74 5.70 -16.75 -6.75
CA HIS A 74 5.05 -16.78 -8.06
C HIS A 74 3.66 -17.39 -7.98
N ASN A 75 3.53 -18.58 -7.38
CA ASN A 75 2.25 -19.28 -7.26
C ASN A 75 1.25 -18.49 -6.41
N ALA A 76 1.68 -17.89 -5.29
CA ALA A 76 0.81 -17.05 -4.48
C ALA A 76 0.28 -15.81 -5.25
N LEU A 77 1.09 -15.22 -6.14
CA LEU A 77 0.63 -14.12 -7.00
C LEU A 77 -0.31 -14.61 -8.11
N VAL A 78 -0.06 -15.78 -8.69
CA VAL A 78 -0.95 -16.43 -9.65
C VAL A 78 -2.31 -16.74 -9.02
N ASP A 79 -2.35 -17.23 -7.78
CA ASP A 79 -3.59 -17.48 -7.04
C ASP A 79 -4.38 -16.19 -6.75
N LYS A 80 -3.71 -15.02 -6.81
CA LYS A 80 -4.31 -13.69 -6.69
C LYS A 80 -4.55 -13.00 -8.02
N ALA A 81 -4.39 -13.69 -9.16
CA ALA A 81 -4.67 -13.20 -10.51
C ALA A 81 -6.18 -13.04 -10.79
N THR A 82 -6.84 -12.24 -9.97
CA THR A 82 -8.29 -11.99 -9.99
C THR A 82 -8.55 -10.50 -10.17
N ALA A 83 -9.69 -10.16 -10.78
CA ALA A 83 -10.22 -8.81 -10.75
C ALA A 83 -10.99 -8.57 -9.46
N GLY A 84 -10.81 -7.42 -8.82
CA GLY A 84 -11.47 -7.10 -7.55
C GLY A 84 -11.26 -5.66 -7.12
N ARG A 85 -12.02 -5.21 -6.11
CA ARG A 85 -12.02 -3.83 -5.62
C ARG A 85 -11.13 -3.62 -4.42
N GLU A 86 -10.98 -4.68 -3.62
CA GLU A 86 -10.15 -4.64 -2.43
C GLU A 86 -8.66 -4.72 -2.78
N PRO A 87 -7.73 -4.19 -1.96
CA PRO A 87 -6.31 -4.21 -2.29
C PRO A 87 -5.62 -5.54 -2.01
N LEU A 88 -4.62 -5.87 -2.85
CA LEU A 88 -3.55 -6.82 -2.54
C LEU A 88 -2.33 -6.05 -2.00
N TRP A 89 -1.83 -6.43 -0.84
CA TRP A 89 -0.61 -5.89 -0.26
C TRP A 89 0.51 -6.91 -0.44
N VAL A 90 1.60 -6.53 -1.09
CA VAL A 90 2.82 -7.33 -1.24
C VAL A 90 3.92 -6.64 -0.45
N VAL A 91 4.28 -7.20 0.68
CA VAL A 91 5.27 -6.64 1.61
C VAL A 91 6.55 -7.45 1.53
N LEU A 92 7.62 -6.85 1.01
CA LEU A 92 8.92 -7.49 0.87
C LEU A 92 9.83 -7.04 2.00
N ILE A 93 10.19 -7.97 2.89
CA ILE A 93 11.03 -7.74 4.07
C ILE A 93 12.32 -8.51 3.89
N GLY A 94 13.45 -7.83 3.70
CA GLY A 94 14.69 -8.54 3.44
C GLY A 94 15.81 -7.63 2.98
N HIS A 95 16.80 -8.24 2.36
CA HIS A 95 17.88 -7.54 1.65
C HIS A 95 17.58 -7.47 0.16
N GLY A 96 18.27 -6.55 -0.51
CA GLY A 96 18.25 -6.43 -1.96
C GLY A 96 19.64 -6.13 -2.50
N THR A 97 19.88 -6.57 -3.73
CA THR A 97 21.16 -6.42 -4.44
C THR A 97 20.94 -5.69 -5.76
N PHE A 98 22.00 -5.03 -6.24
CA PHE A 98 22.03 -4.36 -7.54
C PHE A 98 23.40 -4.51 -8.16
N ASP A 99 23.45 -5.02 -9.39
CA ASP A 99 24.70 -5.28 -10.12
C ASP A 99 25.08 -4.15 -11.09
N GLY A 100 24.37 -3.01 -11.03
CA GLY A 100 24.50 -1.91 -11.99
C GLY A 100 23.47 -1.98 -13.13
N HIS A 101 22.76 -3.11 -13.27
CA HIS A 101 21.71 -3.30 -14.27
C HIS A 101 20.40 -3.77 -13.65
N ASP A 102 20.42 -4.91 -12.94
CA ASP A 102 19.25 -5.57 -12.38
C ASP A 102 19.21 -5.43 -10.85
N ALA A 103 18.11 -4.87 -10.35
CA ALA A 103 17.80 -4.89 -8.92
C ALA A 103 17.05 -6.16 -8.56
N LYS A 104 17.43 -6.78 -7.45
CA LYS A 104 16.86 -8.04 -6.96
C LYS A 104 16.45 -7.93 -5.51
N PHE A 105 15.34 -8.58 -5.16
CA PHE A 105 14.99 -8.86 -3.77
C PHE A 105 15.53 -10.24 -3.40
N ASN A 106 16.31 -10.33 -2.33
CA ASN A 106 17.02 -11.56 -1.98
C ASN A 106 16.13 -12.53 -1.20
N LEU A 107 15.71 -13.61 -1.85
CA LEU A 107 14.88 -14.66 -1.26
C LEU A 107 15.76 -15.73 -0.60
N ARG A 108 15.16 -16.64 0.19
CA ARG A 108 15.87 -17.87 0.55
C ARG A 108 15.86 -18.77 -0.69
N GLY A 109 17.02 -18.92 -1.32
CA GLY A 109 17.14 -19.58 -2.62
C GLY A 109 17.24 -18.53 -3.73
N PRO A 110 16.72 -18.82 -4.94
CA PRO A 110 16.85 -17.89 -6.06
C PRO A 110 16.12 -16.57 -5.84
N ASP A 111 16.82 -15.47 -6.11
CA ASP A 111 16.29 -14.11 -6.00
C ASP A 111 15.23 -13.80 -7.08
N VAL A 112 14.46 -12.74 -6.86
CA VAL A 112 13.49 -12.20 -7.82
C VAL A 112 13.92 -10.82 -8.30
N THR A 113 13.95 -10.60 -9.62
CA THR A 113 14.25 -9.28 -10.19
C THR A 113 13.01 -8.38 -10.21
N ALA A 114 13.24 -7.06 -10.32
CA ALA A 114 12.15 -6.10 -10.52
C ALA A 114 11.30 -6.40 -11.76
N ALA A 115 11.92 -6.85 -12.86
CA ALA A 115 11.24 -7.19 -14.10
C ALA A 115 10.38 -8.45 -13.97
N GLU A 116 10.89 -9.50 -13.32
CA GLU A 116 10.13 -10.73 -13.07
C GLU A 116 8.89 -10.46 -12.21
N LEU A 117 9.05 -9.70 -11.13
CA LEU A 117 7.92 -9.32 -10.29
C LEU A 117 6.89 -8.48 -11.07
N ALA A 118 7.34 -7.59 -11.95
CA ALA A 118 6.45 -6.81 -12.81
C ALA A 118 5.60 -7.70 -13.73
N GLU A 119 6.21 -8.73 -14.34
CA GLU A 119 5.51 -9.71 -15.17
C GLU A 119 4.47 -10.49 -14.37
N TRP A 120 4.82 -10.97 -13.18
CA TRP A 120 3.92 -11.75 -12.31
C TRP A 120 2.71 -10.95 -11.84
N LEU A 121 2.84 -9.62 -11.72
CA LEU A 121 1.74 -8.74 -11.31
C LEU A 121 0.82 -8.32 -12.46
N LYS A 122 1.16 -8.58 -13.74
CA LYS A 122 0.31 -8.19 -14.89
C LYS A 122 -1.12 -8.76 -14.86
N PRO A 123 -1.34 -10.04 -14.48
CA PRO A 123 -2.67 -10.65 -14.48
C PRO A 123 -3.59 -10.12 -13.36
N ILE A 124 -3.05 -9.49 -12.32
CA ILE A 124 -3.82 -9.03 -11.16
C ILE A 124 -4.54 -7.71 -11.49
N LYS A 125 -5.88 -7.72 -11.45
CA LYS A 125 -6.75 -6.58 -11.86
C LYS A 125 -7.52 -5.99 -10.69
N ARG A 126 -6.79 -5.59 -9.66
CA ARG A 126 -7.28 -4.96 -8.43
C ARG A 126 -6.23 -3.99 -7.91
N PRO A 127 -6.55 -3.10 -6.95
CA PRO A 127 -5.54 -2.23 -6.35
C PRO A 127 -4.40 -3.03 -5.74
N ILE A 128 -3.15 -2.59 -5.91
CA ILE A 128 -1.97 -3.28 -5.35
C ILE A 128 -1.10 -2.29 -4.59
N ALA A 129 -0.73 -2.61 -3.36
CA ALA A 129 0.35 -1.94 -2.64
C ALA A 129 1.59 -2.85 -2.64
N ILE A 130 2.70 -2.42 -3.24
CA ILE A 130 3.98 -3.13 -3.19
C ILE A 130 4.94 -2.34 -2.29
N LEU A 131 5.28 -2.92 -1.14
CA LEU A 131 6.12 -2.29 -0.13
C LEU A 131 7.48 -3.00 -0.10
N ASN A 132 8.43 -2.52 -0.89
CA ASN A 132 9.78 -3.06 -0.93
C ASN A 132 10.66 -2.40 0.14
N CYS A 133 10.80 -3.09 1.27
CA CYS A 133 11.54 -2.60 2.44
C CYS A 133 13.04 -2.93 2.40
N ALA A 134 13.54 -3.46 1.28
CA ALA A 134 14.92 -3.91 1.16
C ALA A 134 15.88 -2.81 0.72
N SER A 135 17.19 -3.05 0.95
CA SER A 135 18.26 -2.30 0.31
C SER A 135 18.17 -2.38 -1.22
N ALA A 136 18.74 -1.41 -1.93
CA ALA A 136 18.76 -1.36 -3.39
C ALA A 136 17.36 -1.45 -4.07
N SER A 137 16.29 -1.09 -3.36
CA SER A 137 14.90 -1.23 -3.82
C SER A 137 14.46 -0.17 -4.83
N GLY A 138 15.10 1.00 -4.91
CA GLY A 138 14.71 2.11 -5.79
C GLY A 138 14.36 1.72 -7.24
N PRO A 139 15.15 0.89 -7.96
CA PRO A 139 14.84 0.51 -9.34
C PRO A 139 13.52 -0.27 -9.51
N PHE A 140 12.95 -0.82 -8.43
CA PHE A 140 11.62 -1.47 -8.50
C PHE A 140 10.51 -0.47 -8.83
N ILE A 141 10.63 0.83 -8.49
CA ILE A 141 9.64 1.85 -8.91
C ILE A 141 9.53 1.88 -10.43
N ASN A 142 10.66 1.87 -11.15
CA ASN A 142 10.69 1.95 -12.61
C ASN A 142 9.96 0.78 -13.29
N ALA A 143 10.03 -0.42 -12.70
CA ALA A 143 9.43 -1.63 -13.25
C ALA A 143 7.98 -1.85 -12.79
N LEU A 144 7.65 -1.46 -11.55
CA LEU A 144 6.39 -1.80 -10.92
C LEU A 144 5.32 -0.72 -11.02
N SER A 145 5.72 0.54 -11.17
CA SER A 145 4.82 1.69 -11.29
C SER A 145 3.83 1.48 -12.44
N ALA A 146 2.53 1.58 -12.11
CA ALA A 146 1.43 1.46 -13.05
C ALA A 146 0.14 2.00 -12.41
N GLU A 147 -0.89 2.24 -13.24
CA GLU A 147 -2.21 2.62 -12.75
C GLU A 147 -2.76 1.62 -11.73
N GLY A 148 -3.33 2.13 -10.64
CA GLY A 148 -3.90 1.31 -9.56
C GLY A 148 -2.87 0.63 -8.66
N ARG A 149 -1.56 0.90 -8.85
CA ARG A 149 -0.49 0.42 -7.98
C ARG A 149 0.08 1.56 -7.12
N VAL A 150 0.38 1.21 -5.87
CA VAL A 150 1.18 2.03 -4.97
C VAL A 150 2.47 1.28 -4.71
N VAL A 151 3.62 1.88 -5.03
CA VAL A 151 4.95 1.30 -4.84
C VAL A 151 5.71 2.13 -3.82
N VAL A 152 6.14 1.49 -2.74
CA VAL A 152 7.05 2.08 -1.75
C VAL A 152 8.39 1.37 -1.84
N THR A 153 9.47 2.14 -1.88
CA THR A 153 10.84 1.62 -1.77
C THR A 153 11.52 2.23 -0.56
N ALA A 154 12.37 1.45 0.11
CA ALA A 154 13.21 1.96 1.19
C ALA A 154 14.35 2.85 0.68
N THR A 155 14.76 2.66 -0.58
CA THR A 155 15.86 3.40 -1.19
C THR A 155 15.42 4.14 -2.44
N ARG A 156 16.19 5.16 -2.84
CA ARG A 156 15.93 5.94 -4.07
C ARG A 156 16.68 5.42 -5.29
N SER A 157 17.68 4.56 -5.08
CA SER A 157 18.49 3.94 -6.14
C SER A 157 18.95 2.53 -5.75
N GLY A 158 19.48 1.80 -6.74
CA GLY A 158 20.09 0.49 -6.54
C GLY A 158 21.44 0.56 -5.82
N ASP A 159 22.10 1.72 -5.82
CA ASP A 159 23.41 1.92 -5.19
C ASP A 159 23.33 2.03 -3.65
N GLU A 160 22.13 2.22 -3.11
CA GLU A 160 21.86 2.26 -1.67
C GLU A 160 21.75 0.83 -1.10
N GLN A 161 22.89 0.14 -1.02
CA GLN A 161 22.97 -1.28 -0.65
C GLN A 161 23.10 -1.54 0.86
N SER A 162 23.10 -0.50 1.68
CA SER A 162 23.14 -0.65 3.14
C SER A 162 21.80 -1.16 3.68
N PHE A 163 21.84 -1.83 4.83
CA PHE A 163 20.64 -2.30 5.51
C PHE A 163 19.62 -1.18 5.70
N ALA A 164 18.43 -1.38 5.14
CA ALA A 164 17.32 -0.44 5.18
C ALA A 164 16.46 -0.63 6.43
N ARG A 165 16.10 0.48 7.08
CA ARG A 165 15.32 0.53 8.33
C ARG A 165 13.89 0.96 8.10
N LEU A 166 13.54 1.49 6.93
CA LEU A 166 12.16 1.87 6.62
C LEU A 166 11.17 0.76 6.96
N GLY A 167 11.52 -0.51 6.65
CA GLY A 167 10.67 -1.67 6.90
C GLY A 167 10.24 -1.84 8.35
N GLN A 168 11.14 -1.55 9.30
CA GLN A 168 10.79 -1.54 10.73
C GLN A 168 9.70 -0.53 11.01
N TYR A 169 9.96 0.74 10.67
CA TYR A 169 9.09 1.83 11.05
C TYR A 169 7.76 1.79 10.30
N LEU A 170 7.74 1.28 9.06
CA LEU A 170 6.51 1.09 8.30
C LEU A 170 5.62 0.01 8.92
N ALA A 171 6.20 -1.14 9.29
CA ALA A 171 5.48 -2.22 9.98
C ALA A 171 4.94 -1.77 11.35
N GLU A 172 5.68 -0.93 12.07
CA GLU A 172 5.23 -0.33 13.33
C GLU A 172 4.10 0.69 13.12
N SER A 173 4.14 1.46 12.03
CA SER A 173 3.21 2.58 11.80
C SER A 173 1.85 2.16 11.26
N ILE A 174 1.76 1.08 10.47
CA ILE A 174 0.51 0.70 9.76
C ILE A 174 -0.69 0.41 10.67
N ALA A 175 -0.44 0.12 11.95
CA ALA A 175 -1.47 -0.14 12.95
C ALA A 175 -1.33 0.76 14.20
N ASP A 176 -0.52 1.82 14.13
CA ASP A 176 -0.28 2.75 15.21
C ASP A 176 -1.20 3.98 15.09
N PRO A 177 -2.17 4.19 16.00
CA PRO A 177 -3.03 5.37 15.97
C PRO A 177 -2.28 6.71 16.05
N ALA A 178 -1.02 6.73 16.48
CA ALA A 178 -0.20 7.94 16.43
C ALA A 178 0.17 8.34 14.98
N ALA A 179 0.08 7.41 14.03
CA ALA A 179 0.31 7.65 12.61
C ALA A 179 -0.91 8.25 11.90
N ASP A 180 -2.12 8.19 12.47
CA ASP A 180 -3.32 8.87 11.95
C ASP A 180 -3.11 10.39 12.03
N LEU A 181 -2.71 11.01 10.92
CA LEU A 181 -2.36 12.42 10.81
C LEU A 181 -3.59 13.30 10.58
N ASP A 182 -4.60 12.80 9.86
CA ASP A 182 -5.82 13.55 9.54
C ASP A 182 -6.97 13.35 10.53
N LYS A 183 -6.81 12.42 11.48
CA LYS A 183 -7.72 12.12 12.60
C LYS A 183 -9.05 11.52 12.16
N ASP A 184 -9.04 10.74 11.09
CA ASP A 184 -10.22 10.02 10.60
C ASP A 184 -10.46 8.66 11.30
N GLY A 185 -9.59 8.28 12.24
CA GLY A 185 -9.72 7.08 13.06
C GLY A 185 -9.20 5.80 12.40
N GLN A 186 -8.44 5.91 11.32
CA GLN A 186 -7.71 4.82 10.67
C GLN A 186 -6.34 5.33 10.22
N VAL A 187 -5.48 4.43 9.73
CA VAL A 187 -4.15 4.79 9.23
C VAL A 187 -4.06 4.39 7.77
N SER A 188 -3.86 5.37 6.91
CA SER A 188 -3.61 5.16 5.48
C SER A 188 -2.17 4.72 5.23
N LEU A 189 -1.91 4.12 4.06
CA LEU A 189 -0.54 3.80 3.63
C LEU A 189 0.31 5.07 3.49
N LEU A 190 -0.27 6.18 3.04
CA LEU A 190 0.45 7.46 3.00
C LEU A 190 0.94 7.84 4.40
N GLU A 191 0.06 7.85 5.38
CA GLU A 191 0.41 8.21 6.76
C GLU A 191 1.45 7.28 7.39
N ALA A 192 1.30 5.97 7.18
CA ALA A 192 2.28 4.99 7.62
C ALA A 192 3.65 5.24 6.96
N PHE A 193 3.68 5.57 5.66
CA PHE A 193 4.90 5.94 4.94
C PHE A 193 5.54 7.22 5.48
N LEU A 194 4.74 8.26 5.73
CA LEU A 194 5.22 9.54 6.26
C LEU A 194 5.80 9.39 7.67
N MET A 195 5.09 8.67 8.55
CA MET A 195 5.58 8.35 9.89
C MET A 195 6.89 7.53 9.82
N ALA A 196 6.92 6.52 8.95
CA ALA A 196 8.10 5.67 8.78
C ALA A 196 9.31 6.44 8.24
N GLY A 197 9.10 7.30 7.24
CA GLY A 197 10.14 8.17 6.69
C GLY A 197 10.69 9.13 7.75
N GLY A 198 9.82 9.75 8.55
CA GLY A 198 10.22 10.62 9.65
C GLY A 198 11.05 9.91 10.72
N ARG A 199 10.61 8.71 11.16
CA ARG A 199 11.37 7.90 12.15
C ARG A 199 12.71 7.40 11.59
N THR A 200 12.77 7.10 10.30
CA THR A 200 14.01 6.71 9.62
C THR A 200 15.02 7.87 9.62
N ASP A 201 14.58 9.08 9.25
CA ASP A 201 15.41 10.29 9.29
C ASP A 201 15.88 10.62 10.72
N GLU A 202 14.98 10.53 11.71
CA GLU A 202 15.32 10.72 13.13
C GLU A 202 16.37 9.71 13.62
N PHE A 203 16.30 8.45 13.18
CA PHE A 203 17.31 7.45 13.50
C PHE A 203 18.70 7.87 13.02
N TYR A 204 18.86 8.24 11.75
CA TYR A 204 20.18 8.62 11.22
C TYR A 204 20.71 9.88 11.90
N LYS A 205 19.85 10.88 12.14
CA LYS A 205 20.19 12.11 12.87
C LYS A 205 20.63 11.83 14.31
N SER A 206 19.83 11.09 15.07
CA SER A 206 20.11 10.79 16.50
C SER A 206 21.36 9.93 16.69
N LYS A 207 21.73 9.12 15.69
CA LYS A 207 22.97 8.32 15.69
C LYS A 207 24.18 9.04 15.10
N ALA A 208 24.03 10.30 14.68
CA ALA A 208 25.07 11.07 13.97
C ALA A 208 25.64 10.31 12.76
N ARG A 209 24.77 9.64 12.00
CA ARG A 209 25.12 8.87 10.80
C ARG A 209 24.60 9.57 9.55
N LEU A 210 25.31 9.41 8.45
CA LEU A 210 24.79 9.77 7.12
C LEU A 210 23.63 8.82 6.78
N ALA A 211 22.56 9.37 6.19
CA ALA A 211 21.46 8.57 5.67
C ALA A 211 21.95 7.69 4.53
N THR A 212 21.74 6.38 4.66
CA THR A 212 22.12 5.37 3.65
C THR A 212 20.93 4.82 2.88
N GLU A 213 19.74 5.34 3.14
CA GLU A 213 18.48 4.97 2.49
C GLU A 213 17.62 6.24 2.35
N HIS A 214 16.90 6.35 1.25
CA HIS A 214 15.99 7.47 0.99
C HIS A 214 14.68 6.92 0.40
N ALA A 215 13.69 6.77 1.26
CA ALA A 215 12.42 6.16 0.89
C ALA A 215 11.62 6.99 -0.12
N LEU A 216 10.98 6.31 -1.06
CA LEU A 216 10.14 6.91 -2.10
C LEU A 216 8.78 6.22 -2.15
N LEU A 217 7.76 6.97 -2.54
CA LEU A 217 6.38 6.52 -2.79
C LEU A 217 5.98 6.91 -4.21
N ASP A 218 5.55 5.95 -5.03
CA ASP A 218 4.96 6.17 -6.35
C ASP A 218 3.53 5.60 -6.35
N ASP A 219 2.53 6.41 -6.69
CA ASP A 219 1.13 5.97 -6.66
C ASP A 219 0.27 6.45 -7.84
N ASN A 220 0.91 7.15 -8.78
CA ASN A 220 0.28 7.75 -9.96
C ASN A 220 0.72 7.08 -11.29
N GLY A 221 1.69 6.16 -11.27
CA GLY A 221 2.16 5.46 -12.46
C GLY A 221 3.23 6.18 -13.29
N ASP A 222 3.78 7.31 -12.81
CA ASP A 222 4.74 8.13 -13.56
C ASP A 222 6.21 7.71 -13.39
N ARG A 223 6.48 6.78 -12.46
CA ARG A 223 7.81 6.24 -12.11
C ARG A 223 8.71 7.24 -11.37
N LEU A 224 8.15 8.33 -10.86
CA LEU A 224 8.85 9.42 -10.21
C LEU A 224 8.47 9.49 -8.73
N GLY A 225 8.95 8.52 -7.95
CA GLY A 225 8.57 8.43 -6.55
C GLY A 225 8.85 9.72 -5.74
N THR A 226 7.87 10.10 -4.93
CA THR A 226 7.90 11.24 -4.02
C THR A 226 8.43 10.84 -2.64
N PRO A 227 9.44 11.54 -2.07
CA PRO A 227 9.94 11.25 -0.72
C PRO A 227 9.04 11.85 0.37
N ALA A 228 9.10 11.27 1.57
CA ALA A 228 8.26 11.67 2.70
C ALA A 228 8.44 13.15 3.14
N ASP A 229 9.63 13.74 2.97
CA ASP A 229 9.91 15.13 3.35
C ASP A 229 9.30 16.18 2.41
N TRP A 230 8.56 15.75 1.37
CA TRP A 230 7.78 16.63 0.51
C TRP A 230 6.40 16.96 1.09
N PHE A 231 5.97 16.22 2.11
CA PHE A 231 4.65 16.36 2.71
C PHE A 231 4.69 17.18 4.01
N ARG A 232 3.61 17.91 4.27
CA ARG A 232 3.32 18.53 5.57
C ARG A 232 1.95 18.04 6.01
N GLY A 233 1.92 17.19 7.04
CA GLY A 233 0.76 16.31 7.24
C GLY A 233 0.57 15.44 6.00
N ILE A 234 -0.66 15.25 5.56
CA ILE A 234 -0.98 14.50 4.33
C ILE A 234 -0.85 15.32 3.03
N HIS A 235 -0.50 16.60 3.11
CA HIS A 235 -0.47 17.48 1.94
C HIS A 235 0.94 17.62 1.36
N ALA A 236 1.11 17.30 0.08
CA ALA A 236 2.35 17.57 -0.63
C ALA A 236 2.58 19.09 -0.76
N THR A 237 3.76 19.56 -0.36
CA THR A 237 4.15 20.97 -0.33
C THR A 237 5.17 21.35 -1.40
N LYS A 238 5.85 20.36 -1.97
CA LYS A 238 6.78 20.54 -3.09
C LYS A 238 6.11 20.06 -4.37
N ARG A 239 6.43 20.71 -5.50
CA ARG A 239 5.94 20.32 -6.83
C ARG A 239 7.00 19.50 -7.54
N VAL A 240 6.57 18.47 -8.27
CA VAL A 240 7.43 17.70 -9.16
C VAL A 240 7.88 18.61 -10.31
N LYS A 241 9.08 18.37 -10.85
CA LYS A 241 9.55 19.04 -12.07
C LYS A 241 8.55 18.76 -13.21
N ASN A 242 8.37 19.72 -14.12
CA ASN A 242 7.45 19.64 -15.26
C ASN A 242 5.95 19.63 -14.93
N GLY A 243 5.57 19.89 -13.66
CA GLY A 243 4.16 20.06 -13.29
C GLY A 243 3.38 18.75 -13.11
N ALA A 244 4.05 17.61 -13.00
CA ALA A 244 3.43 16.37 -12.55
C ALA A 244 2.89 16.54 -11.11
N ALA A 245 1.78 15.87 -10.82
CA ALA A 245 1.21 15.86 -9.48
C ALA A 245 2.11 15.00 -8.56
N PRO A 246 2.41 15.45 -7.33
CA PRO A 246 3.11 14.60 -6.37
C PRO A 246 2.25 13.39 -6.02
N ASP A 247 2.91 12.30 -5.64
CA ASP A 247 2.25 11.08 -5.17
C ASP A 247 1.50 11.32 -3.86
N GLY A 248 0.66 10.35 -3.48
CA GLY A 248 0.06 10.23 -2.17
C GLY A 248 -1.46 10.14 -2.19
N ALA A 249 -2.11 10.58 -3.27
CA ALA A 249 -3.57 10.58 -3.38
C ALA A 249 -4.15 9.16 -3.33
N ARG A 250 -3.49 8.19 -3.99
CA ARG A 250 -3.93 6.79 -3.96
C ARG A 250 -3.48 6.08 -2.70
N ALA A 251 -2.27 6.36 -2.22
CA ALA A 251 -1.76 5.82 -0.96
C ALA A 251 -2.59 6.25 0.26
N HIS A 252 -3.15 7.47 0.26
CA HIS A 252 -4.07 7.98 1.28
C HIS A 252 -5.38 7.20 1.34
N GLN A 253 -5.82 6.60 0.22
CA GLN A 253 -7.05 5.80 0.17
C GLN A 253 -6.86 4.34 0.62
N LEU A 254 -5.61 3.87 0.72
CA LEU A 254 -5.33 2.49 1.08
C LEU A 254 -5.20 2.30 2.59
N HIS A 255 -6.17 1.62 3.17
CA HIS A 255 -6.23 1.31 4.60
C HIS A 255 -6.22 -0.20 4.79
N LEU A 256 -5.25 -0.72 5.57
CA LEU A 256 -5.24 -2.13 5.93
C LEU A 256 -6.21 -2.42 7.08
N ILE A 257 -6.30 -1.51 8.05
CA ILE A 257 -7.25 -1.56 9.17
C ILE A 257 -8.21 -0.40 9.00
N ARG A 258 -9.41 -0.71 8.51
CA ARG A 258 -10.47 0.27 8.31
C ARG A 258 -11.15 0.63 9.63
N ASN A 259 -11.60 1.88 9.77
CA ASN A 259 -12.48 2.27 10.88
C ASN A 259 -13.88 1.63 10.76
N ASP A 260 -14.68 1.70 11.82
CA ASP A 260 -16.01 1.07 11.88
C ASP A 260 -16.97 1.54 10.78
N ARG A 261 -16.84 2.79 10.34
CA ARG A 261 -17.69 3.36 9.29
C ARG A 261 -17.32 2.75 7.95
N GLU A 262 -16.03 2.70 7.64
CA GLU A 262 -15.49 2.14 6.41
C GLU A 262 -15.74 0.65 6.30
N GLN A 263 -15.61 -0.11 7.40
CA GLN A 263 -15.92 -1.54 7.43
C GLN A 263 -17.38 -1.85 7.07
N ARG A 264 -18.31 -0.95 7.41
CA ARG A 264 -19.75 -1.09 7.11
C ARG A 264 -20.12 -0.74 5.67
N MET A 265 -19.24 -0.07 4.93
CA MET A 265 -19.50 0.23 3.52
C MET A 265 -19.30 -1.01 2.65
N ALA A 266 -20.10 -1.13 1.58
CA ALA A 266 -19.84 -2.13 0.55
C ALA A 266 -18.56 -1.76 -0.23
N PRO A 267 -17.79 -2.74 -0.74
CA PRO A 267 -16.60 -2.48 -1.56
C PRO A 267 -16.85 -1.56 -2.76
N GLU A 268 -18.00 -1.68 -3.42
CA GLU A 268 -18.43 -0.85 -4.54
C GLU A 268 -18.62 0.62 -4.12
N THR A 269 -19.21 0.85 -2.95
CA THR A 269 -19.41 2.18 -2.39
C THR A 269 -18.07 2.84 -2.08
N ARG A 270 -17.12 2.08 -1.49
CA ARG A 270 -15.76 2.57 -1.24
C ARG A 270 -15.03 2.90 -2.52
N GLU A 271 -15.06 2.01 -3.52
CA GLU A 271 -14.45 2.24 -4.83
C GLU A 271 -15.02 3.50 -5.50
N HIS A 272 -16.34 3.70 -5.41
CA HIS A 272 -16.98 4.87 -5.99
C HIS A 272 -16.61 6.16 -5.26
N ARG A 273 -16.58 6.17 -3.92
CA ARG A 273 -16.07 7.29 -3.14
C ARG A 273 -14.62 7.60 -3.50
N ASP A 274 -13.76 6.59 -3.53
CA ASP A 274 -12.34 6.77 -3.86
C ASP A 274 -12.15 7.42 -5.24
N ARG A 275 -12.99 7.04 -6.24
CA ARG A 275 -12.98 7.68 -7.57
C ARG A 275 -13.36 9.16 -7.50
N LEU A 276 -14.37 9.52 -6.72
CA LEU A 276 -14.81 10.91 -6.55
C LEU A 276 -13.75 11.76 -5.84
N GLU A 277 -13.11 11.23 -4.81
CA GLU A 277 -12.01 11.91 -4.10
C GLU A 277 -10.81 12.17 -5.03
N ARG A 278 -10.45 11.20 -5.87
CA ARG A 278 -9.41 11.40 -6.90
C ARG A 278 -9.83 12.46 -7.92
N ALA A 279 -11.08 12.43 -8.37
CA ALA A 279 -11.60 13.47 -9.27
C ALA A 279 -11.55 14.86 -8.62
N ALA A 280 -11.83 14.98 -7.32
CA ALA A 280 -11.69 16.23 -6.58
C ALA A 280 -10.22 16.70 -6.49
N ALA A 281 -9.28 15.78 -6.25
CA ALA A 281 -7.86 16.08 -6.23
C ALA A 281 -7.36 16.57 -7.61
N ASP A 282 -7.77 15.90 -8.68
CA ASP A 282 -7.46 16.29 -10.07
C ASP A 282 -8.05 17.66 -10.43
N LEU A 283 -9.28 17.92 -9.99
CA LEU A 283 -9.94 19.22 -10.17
C LEU A 283 -9.17 20.32 -9.44
N ARG A 284 -8.74 20.07 -8.19
CA ARG A 284 -7.92 21.00 -7.40
C ARG A 284 -6.59 21.32 -8.09
N ALA A 285 -5.93 20.34 -8.69
CA ALA A 285 -4.70 20.54 -9.45
C ALA A 285 -4.89 21.43 -10.70
N LYS A 286 -6.12 21.50 -11.22
CA LYS A 286 -6.48 22.32 -12.39
C LYS A 286 -7.09 23.68 -12.02
N LYS A 287 -7.23 24.02 -10.73
CA LYS A 287 -7.91 25.24 -10.26
C LYS A 287 -7.41 26.50 -10.96
N ASP A 288 -6.08 26.67 -11.07
CA ASP A 288 -5.47 27.86 -11.69
C ASP A 288 -5.74 27.97 -13.20
N LYS A 289 -6.28 26.93 -13.84
CA LYS A 289 -6.58 26.83 -15.27
C LYS A 289 -8.08 26.91 -15.58
N LEU A 290 -8.94 27.04 -14.56
CA LEU A 290 -10.40 27.03 -14.69
C LEU A 290 -11.00 28.36 -14.23
N PRO A 291 -12.10 28.83 -14.85
CA PRO A 291 -12.92 29.88 -14.28
C PRO A 291 -13.41 29.51 -12.88
N GLU A 292 -13.42 30.47 -11.96
CA GLU A 292 -13.71 30.21 -10.54
C GLU A 292 -15.11 29.57 -10.33
N ASN A 293 -16.13 30.08 -11.01
CA ASN A 293 -17.48 29.51 -10.92
C ASN A 293 -17.53 28.07 -11.43
N GLU A 294 -16.89 27.79 -12.57
CA GLU A 294 -16.84 26.46 -13.15
C GLU A 294 -16.14 25.46 -12.22
N TYR A 295 -15.05 25.89 -11.57
CA TYR A 295 -14.36 25.09 -10.57
C TYR A 295 -15.26 24.73 -9.39
N TYR A 296 -15.98 25.70 -8.82
CA TYR A 296 -16.85 25.45 -7.66
C TYR A 296 -18.08 24.62 -8.03
N ASP A 297 -18.68 24.80 -9.20
CA ASP A 297 -19.82 24.00 -9.68
C ASP A 297 -19.45 22.52 -9.83
N GLN A 298 -18.27 22.24 -10.43
CA GLN A 298 -17.76 20.88 -10.55
C GLN A 298 -17.42 20.28 -9.18
N LEU A 299 -16.80 21.07 -8.29
CA LEU A 299 -16.45 20.62 -6.95
C LEU A 299 -17.69 20.32 -6.11
N GLU A 300 -18.71 21.17 -6.16
CA GLU A 300 -19.98 20.97 -5.46
C GLU A 300 -20.64 19.67 -5.90
N THR A 301 -20.67 19.40 -7.21
CA THR A 301 -21.22 18.15 -7.76
C THR A 301 -20.55 16.93 -7.15
N ILE A 302 -19.21 16.90 -7.13
CA ILE A 302 -18.43 15.80 -6.57
C ILE A 302 -18.68 15.65 -5.05
N MET A 303 -18.64 16.75 -4.31
CA MET A 303 -18.81 16.74 -2.85
C MET A 303 -20.22 16.31 -2.43
N MET A 304 -21.24 16.72 -3.19
CA MET A 304 -22.63 16.31 -2.97
C MET A 304 -22.81 14.81 -3.21
N GLU A 305 -22.13 14.23 -4.19
CA GLU A 305 -22.17 12.79 -4.45
C GLU A 305 -21.48 12.00 -3.33
N ILE A 306 -20.30 12.43 -2.89
CA ILE A 306 -19.60 11.85 -1.72
C ILE A 306 -20.51 11.89 -0.47
N ALA A 307 -21.16 13.03 -0.21
CA ALA A 307 -22.06 13.18 0.93
C ALA A 307 -23.26 12.22 0.85
N ARG A 308 -23.79 11.95 -0.34
CA ARG A 308 -24.87 10.95 -0.53
C ARG A 308 -24.40 9.54 -0.19
N LEU A 309 -23.23 9.12 -0.65
CA LEU A 309 -22.66 7.81 -0.32
C LEU A 309 -22.50 7.62 1.19
N TYR A 310 -22.03 8.67 1.87
CA TYR A 310 -21.87 8.65 3.31
C TYR A 310 -23.19 8.62 4.09
N ARG A 311 -24.23 9.29 3.59
CA ARG A 311 -25.57 9.23 4.19
C ARG A 311 -26.19 7.85 4.01
N ASP A 312 -26.13 7.31 2.80
CA ASP A 312 -26.82 6.07 2.44
C ASP A 312 -26.15 4.84 3.10
N SER A 313 -24.83 4.90 3.33
CA SER A 313 -24.11 3.91 4.14
C SER A 313 -24.42 3.97 5.65
N SER A 314 -24.94 5.11 6.15
CA SER A 314 -25.35 5.28 7.55
C SER A 314 -26.81 4.92 7.82
N SER A 315 -27.70 5.04 6.84
CA SER A 315 -29.15 4.83 6.97
C SER A 315 -29.59 3.38 6.73
N GLY A 316 -28.74 2.53 6.16
CA GLY A 316 -29.09 1.15 5.79
C GLY A 316 -29.32 0.14 6.93
N HIS A 317 -29.24 0.53 8.22
CA HIS A 317 -29.37 -0.39 9.36
C HIS A 317 -30.20 0.16 10.54
N GLY A 318 -31.20 0.98 10.24
CA GLY A 318 -32.25 1.35 11.19
C GLY A 318 -33.52 0.53 11.04
N HIS A 319 -33.46 -0.81 11.09
CA HIS A 319 -34.61 -1.70 11.32
C HIS A 319 -34.19 -3.05 11.89
#